data_AF-A0A1R2BZT2-F1
#
_entry.id   AF-A0A1R2BZT2-F1
#
_cell.length_a   1.000
_cell.length_b   1.000
_cell.length_c   1.000
_cell.angle_alpha   90.00
_cell.angle_beta   90.00
_cell.angle_gamma   90.00
#
_symmetry.space_group_name_H-M   'P 1'
#
loop_
_entity.id
_entity.type
_entity.pdbx_description
1 polymer ?
#
loop_
_entity_poly.entity_id
_entity_poly.type
_entity_poly.pdbx_seq_one_letter_code
_entity_poly.pdbx_strand_id
1 'polypeptide(L)'
;MENSSKEDGLWFWISERKHFFVCVLASFLALVSFWGIGFVIIFIYADFCKYRDIKHCLSVTFLVAFGLISLPLYSCFTLENDTWSLALKCYLISLILFHIGEFYVQSYFHYKEANFSTFLLDHSKDYTIAITASFSEHLSKLILPYPSFIWICIFGIIITSIGHIFRIGSEINCGQNFSHRIKYSKKASHVLVTNGFYKLCRHPSYFGWFLWSVGTQIMLGNIICTIGFYWASVHFFRNRLSYEEPLLVEFFRNDYVKYIKNTSQFFPGWRNFLEEEV
;
A
#
# COMPACT_ATOMS: atom_id res chain seq x y z
N MET A 1 2.92 33.06 -40.66
CA MET A 1 4.11 32.36 -40.14
C MET A 1 3.99 32.01 -38.66
N GLU A 2 3.19 32.74 -37.86
CA GLU A 2 3.03 32.49 -36.41
C GLU A 2 2.14 31.28 -36.05
N ASN A 3 1.22 30.88 -36.93
CA ASN A 3 0.39 29.68 -36.71
C ASN A 3 1.14 28.36 -36.96
N SER A 4 2.09 28.31 -37.90
CA SER A 4 2.82 27.05 -38.16
C SER A 4 3.73 26.69 -36.99
N SER A 5 4.40 27.66 -36.34
CA SER A 5 5.27 27.35 -35.20
C SER A 5 4.50 26.87 -33.97
N LYS A 6 3.24 27.29 -33.78
CA LYS A 6 2.36 26.79 -32.70
C LYS A 6 1.81 25.41 -33.01
N GLU A 7 1.44 25.14 -34.27
CA GLU A 7 1.03 23.81 -34.70
C GLU A 7 2.20 22.81 -34.64
N ASP A 8 3.39 23.20 -35.08
CA ASP A 8 4.60 22.38 -35.03
C ASP A 8 5.00 22.04 -33.58
N GLY A 9 4.89 23.01 -32.66
CA GLY A 9 5.11 22.78 -31.24
C GLY A 9 4.05 21.87 -30.61
N LEU A 10 2.78 21.99 -31.01
CA LEU A 10 1.70 21.13 -30.56
C LEU A 10 1.85 19.69 -31.10
N TRP A 11 2.23 19.52 -32.36
CA TRP A 11 2.45 18.20 -32.97
C TRP A 11 3.67 17.50 -32.39
N PHE A 12 4.75 18.23 -32.12
CA PHE A 12 5.91 17.73 -31.39
C PHE A 12 5.52 17.29 -29.98
N TRP A 13 4.79 18.14 -29.25
CA TRP A 13 4.27 17.84 -27.91
C TRP A 13 3.33 16.62 -27.89
N ILE A 14 2.46 16.47 -28.89
CA ILE A 14 1.58 15.30 -29.05
C ILE A 14 2.39 14.03 -29.38
N SER A 15 3.45 14.15 -30.18
CA SER A 15 4.30 13.03 -30.59
C SER A 15 5.10 12.43 -29.43
N GLU A 16 5.77 13.27 -28.63
CA GLU A 16 6.50 12.81 -27.42
C GLU A 16 5.56 12.11 -26.43
N ARG A 17 4.36 12.65 -26.23
CA ARG A 17 3.37 12.06 -25.33
C ARG A 17 2.72 10.79 -25.85
N LYS A 18 2.64 10.58 -27.17
CA LYS A 18 2.21 9.30 -27.76
C LYS A 18 3.21 8.19 -27.47
N HIS A 19 4.52 8.46 -27.57
CA HIS A 19 5.55 7.51 -27.18
C HIS A 19 5.46 7.17 -25.69
N PHE A 20 5.30 8.18 -24.84
CA PHE A 20 5.07 7.98 -23.40
C PHE A 20 3.82 7.10 -23.14
N PHE A 21 2.69 7.39 -23.80
CA PHE A 21 1.44 6.64 -23.64
C PHE A 21 1.59 5.18 -24.06
N VAL A 22 2.25 4.92 -25.19
CA VAL A 22 2.55 3.57 -25.67
C VAL A 22 3.45 2.84 -24.68
N CYS A 23 4.47 3.50 -24.12
CA CYS A 23 5.33 2.92 -23.09
C CYS A 23 4.54 2.58 -21.83
N VAL A 24 3.70 3.48 -21.32
CA VAL A 24 2.91 3.24 -20.10
C VAL A 24 1.86 2.15 -20.29
N LEU A 25 1.15 2.15 -21.42
CA LEU A 25 0.18 1.11 -21.74
C LEU A 25 0.86 -0.24 -21.94
N ALA A 26 2.02 -0.28 -22.62
CA ALA A 26 2.82 -1.49 -22.76
C ALA A 26 3.34 -1.99 -21.40
N SER A 27 3.75 -1.11 -20.50
CA SER A 27 4.17 -1.46 -19.14
C SER A 27 3.01 -2.01 -18.32
N PHE A 28 1.82 -1.43 -18.43
CA PHE A 28 0.62 -1.90 -17.74
C PHE A 28 0.15 -3.27 -18.29
N LEU A 29 0.10 -3.42 -19.61
CA LEU A 29 -0.25 -4.70 -20.26
C LEU A 29 0.79 -5.78 -19.99
N ALA A 30 2.08 -5.44 -19.97
CA ALA A 30 3.14 -6.34 -19.53
C ALA A 30 2.93 -6.74 -18.06
N LEU A 31 2.61 -5.79 -17.17
CA LEU A 31 2.27 -6.08 -15.78
C LEU A 31 1.15 -7.14 -15.71
N VAL A 32 0.01 -6.90 -16.37
CA VAL A 32 -1.15 -7.81 -16.37
C VAL A 32 -0.80 -9.20 -16.95
N SER A 33 0.01 -9.23 -18.01
CA SER A 33 0.44 -10.48 -18.67
C SER A 33 1.42 -11.29 -17.80
N PHE A 34 2.33 -10.62 -17.11
CA PHE A 34 3.29 -11.24 -16.18
C PHE A 34 2.63 -11.69 -14.88
N TRP A 35 1.57 -11.03 -14.44
CA TRP A 35 0.72 -11.52 -13.35
C TRP A 35 0.11 -12.89 -13.68
N GLY A 36 -0.34 -13.10 -14.92
CA GLY A 36 -0.85 -14.40 -15.38
C GLY A 36 0.22 -15.50 -15.36
N ILE A 37 1.44 -15.21 -15.84
CA ILE A 37 2.55 -16.18 -15.89
C ILE A 37 3.10 -16.45 -14.49
N GLY A 38 3.24 -15.42 -13.65
CA GLY A 38 3.63 -15.55 -12.24
C GLY A 38 2.64 -16.42 -11.46
N PHE A 39 1.34 -16.27 -11.70
CA PHE A 39 0.31 -17.13 -11.12
C PHE A 39 0.45 -18.60 -11.55
N VAL A 40 0.70 -18.86 -12.83
CA VAL A 40 0.89 -20.22 -13.35
C VAL A 40 2.15 -20.87 -12.75
N ILE A 41 3.25 -20.13 -12.62
CA ILE A 41 4.48 -20.63 -12.00
C ILE A 41 4.28 -20.88 -10.50
N ILE A 42 3.59 -19.99 -9.78
CA ILE A 42 3.24 -20.18 -8.37
C ILE A 42 2.33 -21.41 -8.19
N PHE A 43 1.36 -21.64 -9.09
CA PHE A 43 0.45 -22.79 -9.01
C PHE A 43 1.17 -24.11 -9.27
N ILE A 44 2.01 -24.17 -10.32
CA ILE A 44 2.85 -25.33 -10.65
C ILE A 44 3.84 -25.63 -9.51
N TYR A 45 4.38 -24.59 -8.87
CA TYR A 45 5.34 -24.74 -7.79
C TYR A 45 4.68 -25.03 -6.43
N ALA A 46 3.46 -24.54 -6.17
CA ALA A 46 2.68 -24.88 -4.97
C ALA A 46 2.30 -26.37 -4.93
N ASP A 47 2.03 -26.97 -6.10
CA ASP A 47 1.83 -28.41 -6.24
C ASP A 47 3.12 -29.20 -5.98
N PHE A 48 4.28 -28.62 -6.31
CA PHE A 48 5.61 -29.21 -6.08
C PHE A 48 6.09 -29.06 -4.63
N CYS A 49 5.73 -27.96 -3.95
CA CYS A 49 6.17 -27.59 -2.59
C CYS A 49 5.35 -28.18 -1.46
N LYS A 50 4.51 -29.19 -1.73
CA LYS A 50 3.79 -29.95 -0.69
C LYS A 50 4.74 -30.54 0.37
N TYR A 51 6.05 -30.60 0.11
CA TYR A 51 7.07 -31.03 1.05
C TYR A 51 8.31 -30.13 1.06
N ARG A 52 8.57 -29.56 2.24
CA ARG A 52 9.85 -29.07 2.79
C ARG A 52 10.39 -27.69 2.36
N ASP A 53 10.38 -26.84 3.40
CA ASP A 53 11.28 -25.74 3.73
C ASP A 53 10.82 -24.34 3.31
N ILE A 54 10.29 -23.61 4.30
CA ILE A 54 9.77 -22.24 4.19
C ILE A 54 10.80 -21.24 3.65
N LYS A 55 12.09 -21.58 3.80
CA LYS A 55 13.21 -20.83 3.23
C LYS A 55 13.19 -20.81 1.70
N HIS A 56 12.70 -21.87 1.04
CA HIS A 56 12.55 -21.92 -0.41
C HIS A 56 11.35 -21.09 -0.91
N CYS A 57 10.23 -21.09 -0.18
CA CYS A 57 9.11 -20.17 -0.48
C CYS A 57 9.53 -18.70 -0.38
N LEU A 58 10.41 -18.36 0.57
CA LEU A 58 10.97 -17.01 0.70
C LEU A 58 11.89 -16.65 -0.48
N SER A 59 12.72 -17.57 -0.96
CA SER A 59 13.57 -17.38 -2.14
C SER A 59 12.77 -17.19 -3.44
N VAL A 60 11.68 -17.95 -3.61
CA VAL A 60 10.80 -17.83 -4.79
C VAL A 60 9.96 -16.56 -4.71
N THR A 61 9.51 -16.17 -3.51
CA THR A 61 8.89 -14.84 -3.29
C THR A 61 9.85 -13.71 -3.64
N PHE A 62 11.12 -13.83 -3.27
CA PHE A 62 12.17 -12.86 -3.61
C PHE A 62 12.40 -12.80 -5.13
N LEU A 63 12.39 -13.93 -5.84
CA LEU A 63 12.51 -13.98 -7.30
C LEU A 63 11.28 -13.44 -8.03
N VAL A 64 10.07 -13.72 -7.55
CA VAL A 64 8.82 -13.18 -8.09
C VAL A 64 8.75 -11.68 -7.84
N ALA A 65 9.09 -11.21 -6.64
CA ALA A 65 9.24 -9.80 -6.33
C ALA A 65 10.27 -9.12 -7.26
N PHE A 66 11.47 -9.69 -7.42
CA PHE A 66 12.52 -9.14 -8.28
C PHE A 66 12.12 -9.13 -9.76
N GLY A 67 11.39 -10.15 -10.23
CA GLY A 67 10.82 -10.23 -11.58
C GLY A 67 9.67 -9.25 -11.82
N LEU A 68 8.83 -8.99 -10.82
CA LEU A 68 7.78 -7.97 -10.85
C LEU A 68 8.35 -6.54 -10.82
N ILE A 69 9.54 -6.35 -10.26
CA ILE A 69 10.27 -5.08 -10.10
C ILE A 69 11.03 -4.67 -11.37
N SER A 70 11.65 -5.61 -12.08
CA SER A 70 12.66 -5.30 -13.11
C SER A 70 12.11 -4.66 -14.39
N LEU A 71 10.88 -5.00 -14.81
CA LEU A 71 10.25 -4.46 -16.04
C LEU A 71 9.62 -3.06 -15.89
N PRO A 72 8.89 -2.74 -14.80
CA PRO A 72 8.44 -1.38 -14.55
C PRO A 72 9.60 -0.41 -14.36
N LEU A 73 10.69 -0.83 -13.70
CA LEU A 73 11.93 -0.05 -13.62
C LEU A 73 12.56 0.17 -15.00
N TYR A 74 12.69 -0.87 -15.82
CA TYR A 74 13.26 -0.75 -17.17
C TYR A 74 12.46 0.20 -18.07
N SER A 75 11.14 0.07 -18.09
CA SER A 75 10.26 0.98 -18.85
C SER A 75 10.17 2.39 -18.25
N CYS A 76 10.34 2.54 -16.95
CA CYS A 76 10.45 3.84 -16.28
C CYS A 76 11.78 4.55 -16.56
N PHE A 77 12.89 3.82 -16.74
CA PHE A 77 14.16 4.40 -17.18
C PHE A 77 14.09 4.96 -18.61
N THR A 78 13.08 4.56 -19.40
CA THR A 78 12.82 5.10 -20.74
C THR A 78 11.81 6.26 -20.79
N LEU A 79 11.12 6.58 -19.67
CA LEU A 79 10.26 7.76 -19.59
C LEU A 79 11.11 9.02 -19.39
N GLU A 80 10.69 10.13 -20.00
CA GLU A 80 11.29 11.46 -19.80
C GLU A 80 11.54 11.77 -18.31
N ASN A 81 12.58 12.58 -18.05
CA ASN A 81 12.96 13.05 -16.73
C ASN A 81 12.02 14.15 -16.21
N ASP A 82 10.71 13.92 -16.27
CA ASP A 82 9.71 14.81 -15.71
C ASP A 82 9.32 14.39 -14.28
N THR A 83 8.65 15.30 -13.56
CA THR A 83 8.28 15.09 -12.15
C THR A 83 7.24 13.96 -11.99
N TRP A 84 6.35 13.78 -12.97
CA TRP A 84 5.29 12.77 -12.89
C TRP A 84 5.82 11.35 -13.10
N SER A 85 6.74 11.18 -14.05
CA SER A 85 7.54 9.97 -14.26
C SER A 85 8.29 9.57 -12.99
N LEU A 86 8.93 10.52 -12.31
CA LEU A 86 9.58 10.25 -11.02
C LEU A 86 8.58 9.83 -9.94
N ALA A 87 7.45 10.55 -9.81
CA ALA A 87 6.42 10.22 -8.85
C ALA A 87 5.85 8.80 -9.06
N LEU A 88 5.62 8.40 -10.32
CA LEU A 88 5.16 7.07 -10.67
C LEU A 88 6.18 5.99 -10.30
N LYS A 89 7.47 6.23 -10.56
CA LYS A 89 8.56 5.33 -10.14
C LYS A 89 8.55 5.11 -8.63
N CYS A 90 8.50 6.19 -7.86
CA CYS A 90 8.47 6.14 -6.40
C CYS A 90 7.20 5.45 -5.88
N TYR A 91 6.05 5.69 -6.52
CA TYR A 91 4.79 4.99 -6.23
C TYR A 91 4.88 3.48 -6.41
N LEU A 92 5.38 3.03 -7.57
CA LEU A 92 5.54 1.60 -7.86
C LEU A 92 6.51 0.93 -6.89
N ILE A 93 7.64 1.58 -6.59
CA ILE A 93 8.59 1.10 -5.59
C ILE A 93 7.92 0.99 -4.21
N SER A 94 7.11 2.00 -3.82
CA SER A 94 6.41 1.97 -2.53
C SER A 94 5.38 0.85 -2.44
N LEU A 95 4.58 0.62 -3.49
CA LEU A 95 3.65 -0.51 -3.57
C LEU A 95 4.36 -1.85 -3.35
N ILE A 96 5.45 -2.05 -4.08
CA ILE A 96 6.26 -3.27 -3.99
C ILE A 96 6.80 -3.46 -2.57
N LEU A 97 7.43 -2.42 -2.01
CA LEU A 97 8.00 -2.47 -0.67
C LEU A 97 6.95 -2.76 0.38
N PHE A 98 5.76 -2.16 0.24
CA PHE A 98 4.64 -2.40 1.14
C PHE A 98 4.22 -3.87 1.11
N HIS A 99 3.87 -4.43 -0.04
CA HIS A 99 3.38 -5.81 -0.13
C HIS A 99 4.43 -6.86 0.23
N ILE A 100 5.71 -6.62 -0.10
CA ILE A 100 6.81 -7.49 0.32
C ILE A 100 7.00 -7.40 1.84
N GLY A 101 6.96 -6.20 2.40
CA GLY A 101 7.08 -5.97 3.84
C GLY A 101 6.01 -6.73 4.62
N GLU A 102 4.74 -6.57 4.22
CA GLU A 102 3.59 -7.28 4.81
C GLU A 102 3.79 -8.80 4.77
N PHE A 103 4.15 -9.33 3.60
CA PHE A 103 4.36 -10.77 3.45
C PHE A 103 5.53 -11.27 4.29
N TYR A 104 6.65 -10.55 4.30
CA TYR A 104 7.85 -10.93 5.01
C TYR A 104 7.62 -10.96 6.52
N VAL A 105 7.07 -9.88 7.08
CA VAL A 105 6.82 -9.77 8.52
C VAL A 105 5.81 -10.83 8.95
N GLN A 106 4.73 -11.02 8.20
CA GLN A 106 3.76 -12.06 8.53
C GLN A 106 4.32 -13.46 8.41
N SER A 107 5.08 -13.76 7.36
CA SER A 107 5.68 -15.08 7.19
C SER A 107 6.71 -15.37 8.28
N TYR A 108 7.36 -14.33 8.81
CA TYR A 108 8.29 -14.46 9.92
C TYR A 108 7.58 -14.86 11.22
N PHE A 109 6.51 -14.15 11.61
CA PHE A 109 5.81 -14.41 12.89
C PHE A 109 4.74 -15.51 12.80
N HIS A 110 4.12 -15.70 11.63
CA HIS A 110 2.95 -16.56 11.39
C HIS A 110 3.20 -17.54 10.23
N TYR A 111 4.40 -18.09 10.17
CA TYR A 111 4.88 -18.95 9.08
C TYR A 111 3.96 -20.13 8.70
N LYS A 112 3.18 -20.67 9.65
CA LYS A 112 2.21 -21.76 9.39
C LYS A 112 0.91 -21.29 8.72
N GLU A 113 0.57 -20.01 8.87
CA GLU A 113 -0.64 -19.38 8.32
C GLU A 113 -0.35 -18.65 6.99
N ALA A 114 0.94 -18.54 6.59
CA ALA A 114 1.39 -17.81 5.41
C ALA A 114 0.89 -18.44 4.10
N ASN A 115 0.24 -17.64 3.26
CA ASN A 115 -0.29 -18.02 1.96
C ASN A 115 -0.38 -16.79 1.03
N PHE A 116 -0.94 -16.94 -0.18
CA PHE A 116 -1.02 -15.83 -1.15
C PHE A 116 -1.78 -14.61 -0.62
N SER A 117 -2.85 -14.79 0.16
CA SER A 117 -3.61 -13.67 0.74
C SER A 117 -2.82 -12.89 1.80
N THR A 118 -1.67 -13.43 2.26
CA THR A 118 -0.76 -12.74 3.18
C THR A 118 -0.08 -11.54 2.50
N PHE A 119 0.08 -11.55 1.17
CA PHE A 119 0.59 -10.39 0.44
C PHE A 119 -0.40 -9.21 0.41
N LEU A 120 -1.68 -9.43 0.77
CA LEU A 120 -2.72 -8.40 0.72
C LEU A 120 -2.90 -7.79 -0.69
N LEU A 121 -2.73 -8.58 -1.75
CA LEU A 121 -2.85 -8.10 -3.13
C LEU A 121 -4.29 -8.08 -3.65
N ASP A 122 -5.16 -8.93 -3.12
CA ASP A 122 -6.53 -9.19 -3.61
C ASP A 122 -7.58 -9.11 -2.50
N HIS A 123 -7.27 -8.42 -1.41
CA HIS A 123 -8.08 -8.49 -0.19
C HIS A 123 -9.49 -7.88 -0.31
N SER A 124 -9.75 -7.04 -1.32
CA SER A 124 -11.09 -6.54 -1.63
C SER A 124 -11.22 -6.02 -3.06
N LYS A 125 -12.46 -6.06 -3.58
CA LYS A 125 -12.82 -5.40 -4.85
C LYS A 125 -12.58 -3.90 -4.77
N ASP A 126 -12.84 -3.29 -3.60
CA ASP A 126 -12.64 -1.86 -3.36
C ASP A 126 -11.18 -1.45 -3.53
N TYR A 127 -10.25 -2.30 -3.08
CA TYR A 127 -8.82 -2.07 -3.26
C TYR A 127 -8.43 -2.09 -4.74
N THR A 128 -8.91 -3.08 -5.51
CA THR A 128 -8.67 -3.14 -6.96
C THR A 128 -9.19 -1.88 -7.65
N ILE A 129 -10.42 -1.45 -7.33
CA ILE A 129 -11.03 -0.23 -7.87
C ILE A 129 -10.16 0.99 -7.53
N ALA A 130 -9.72 1.12 -6.27
CA ALA A 130 -8.91 2.25 -5.81
C ALA A 130 -7.56 2.33 -6.54
N ILE A 131 -6.85 1.21 -6.69
CA ILE A 131 -5.59 1.15 -7.44
C ILE A 131 -5.82 1.48 -8.91
N THR A 132 -6.84 0.89 -9.56
CA THR A 132 -7.18 1.21 -10.95
C THR A 132 -7.49 2.70 -11.12
N ALA A 133 -8.29 3.29 -10.23
CA ALA A 133 -8.60 4.71 -10.26
C ALA A 133 -7.35 5.59 -10.10
N SER A 134 -6.45 5.24 -9.18
CA SER A 134 -5.15 5.91 -8.97
C SER A 134 -4.31 5.94 -10.25
N PHE A 135 -4.20 4.80 -10.94
CA PHE A 135 -3.50 4.72 -12.23
C PHE A 135 -4.23 5.54 -13.31
N SER A 136 -5.55 5.45 -13.41
CA SER A 136 -6.34 6.19 -14.39
C SER A 136 -6.20 7.71 -14.22
N GLU A 137 -6.28 8.23 -13.00
CA GLU A 137 -6.08 9.65 -12.73
C GLU A 137 -4.65 10.08 -13.07
N HIS A 138 -3.65 9.27 -12.73
CA HIS A 138 -2.27 9.56 -13.07
C HIS A 138 -2.05 9.61 -14.59
N LEU A 139 -2.59 8.64 -15.35
CA LEU A 139 -2.52 8.65 -16.83
C LEU A 139 -3.24 9.85 -17.45
N SER A 140 -4.28 10.39 -16.81
CA SER A 140 -4.98 11.56 -17.34
C SER A 140 -4.06 12.79 -17.49
N LYS A 141 -2.98 12.86 -16.70
CA LYS A 141 -1.95 13.92 -16.75
C LYS A 141 -1.11 13.89 -18.02
N LEU A 142 -1.20 12.81 -18.79
CA LEU A 142 -0.59 12.72 -20.10
C LEU A 142 -1.35 13.55 -21.13
N ILE A 143 -2.66 13.72 -20.93
CA ILE A 143 -3.54 14.41 -21.87
C ILE A 143 -3.85 15.83 -21.37
N LEU A 144 -4.04 15.98 -20.06
CA LEU A 144 -4.42 17.23 -19.42
C LEU A 144 -3.18 17.97 -18.87
N PRO A 145 -3.09 19.32 -19.02
CA PRO A 145 -1.94 20.11 -18.61
C PRO A 145 -1.94 20.37 -17.10
N TYR A 146 -1.78 19.32 -16.29
CA TYR A 146 -1.64 19.47 -14.85
C TYR A 146 -0.26 20.02 -14.48
N PRO A 147 -0.17 21.09 -13.67
CA PRO A 147 1.11 21.60 -13.22
C PRO A 147 1.79 20.59 -12.31
N SER A 148 3.04 20.26 -12.61
CA SER A 148 3.85 19.35 -11.80
C SER A 148 4.71 20.12 -10.81
N PHE A 149 4.61 19.79 -9.53
CA PHE A 149 5.41 20.40 -8.49
C PHE A 149 6.20 19.33 -7.73
N ILE A 150 7.53 19.36 -7.82
CA ILE A 150 8.41 18.36 -7.18
C ILE A 150 8.24 18.31 -5.66
N TRP A 151 7.90 19.43 -5.02
CA TRP A 151 7.69 19.48 -3.57
C TRP A 151 6.47 18.67 -3.12
N ILE A 152 5.44 18.54 -3.97
CA ILE A 152 4.28 17.67 -3.70
C ILE A 152 4.72 16.20 -3.69
N CYS A 153 5.54 15.80 -4.67
CA CYS A 153 6.11 14.45 -4.74
C CYS A 153 6.96 14.15 -3.50
N ILE A 154 7.88 15.05 -3.13
CA ILE A 154 8.72 14.92 -1.92
C ILE A 154 7.86 14.80 -0.65
N PHE A 155 6.85 15.66 -0.51
CA PHE A 155 5.94 15.62 0.63
C PHE A 155 5.17 14.29 0.72
N GLY A 156 4.67 13.81 -0.41
CA GLY A 156 4.02 12.51 -0.51
C GLY A 156 4.96 11.35 -0.16
N ILE A 157 6.21 11.38 -0.62
CA ILE A 157 7.24 10.38 -0.25
C ILE A 157 7.43 10.36 1.27
N ILE A 158 7.60 11.54 1.90
CA ILE A 158 7.78 11.63 3.36
C ILE A 158 6.60 11.01 4.11
N ILE A 159 5.36 11.38 3.76
CA ILE A 159 4.16 10.81 4.39
C ILE A 159 4.12 9.30 4.19
N THR A 160 4.38 8.83 2.97
CA THR A 160 4.36 7.41 2.60
C THR A 160 5.40 6.62 3.40
N SER A 161 6.61 7.15 3.55
CA SER A 161 7.69 6.55 4.34
C SER A 161 7.33 6.48 5.83
N ILE A 162 6.77 7.54 6.40
CA ILE A 162 6.28 7.54 7.79
C ILE A 162 5.20 6.46 7.95
N GLY A 163 4.23 6.40 7.04
CA GLY A 163 3.18 5.37 7.05
C GLY A 163 3.76 3.96 7.03
N HIS A 164 4.74 3.72 6.16
CA HIS A 164 5.40 2.42 6.05
C HIS A 164 6.16 2.04 7.34
N ILE A 165 6.85 2.99 7.97
CA ILE A 165 7.54 2.78 9.26
C ILE A 165 6.54 2.41 10.35
N PHE A 166 5.42 3.13 10.46
CA PHE A 166 4.38 2.81 11.44
C PHE A 166 3.75 1.45 11.18
N ARG A 167 3.47 1.12 9.91
CA ARG A 167 2.90 -0.16 9.51
C ARG A 167 3.82 -1.30 9.93
N ILE A 168 4.99 -1.41 9.31
CA ILE A 168 5.92 -2.52 9.54
C ILE A 168 6.46 -2.53 10.97
N GLY A 169 6.78 -1.35 11.51
CA GLY A 169 7.31 -1.22 12.87
C GLY A 169 6.31 -1.69 13.94
N SER A 170 5.02 -1.40 13.77
CA SER A 170 4.00 -1.88 14.70
C SER A 170 3.71 -3.37 14.59
N GLU A 171 3.80 -3.95 13.38
CA GLU A 171 3.67 -5.39 13.19
C GLU A 171 4.81 -6.13 13.87
N ILE A 172 6.06 -5.68 13.66
CA ILE A 172 7.24 -6.22 14.33
C ILE A 172 7.12 -6.07 15.84
N ASN A 173 6.68 -4.91 16.33
CA ASN A 173 6.50 -4.67 17.76
C ASN A 173 5.42 -5.58 18.40
N CYS A 174 4.38 -5.93 17.64
CA CYS A 174 3.28 -6.78 18.11
C CYS A 174 3.61 -8.29 17.96
N GLY A 175 4.42 -8.63 16.96
CA GLY A 175 4.90 -9.98 16.69
C GLY A 175 3.75 -10.97 16.48
N GLN A 176 3.79 -12.10 17.18
CA GLN A 176 2.79 -13.18 17.08
C GLN A 176 1.37 -12.79 17.51
N ASN A 177 1.17 -11.60 18.10
CA ASN A 177 -0.15 -11.10 18.49
C ASN A 177 -0.82 -10.34 17.34
N PHE A 178 -0.08 -9.99 16.28
CA PHE A 178 -0.63 -9.28 15.14
C PHE A 178 -1.43 -10.22 14.23
N SER A 179 -2.45 -9.68 13.56
CA SER A 179 -3.13 -10.42 12.50
C SER A 179 -3.80 -9.49 11.49
N HIS A 180 -3.72 -9.83 10.20
CA HIS A 180 -4.46 -9.12 9.15
C HIS A 180 -5.98 -9.22 9.29
N ARG A 181 -6.48 -10.24 10.01
CA ARG A 181 -7.91 -10.45 10.24
C ARG A 181 -8.23 -10.25 11.71
N ILE A 182 -9.36 -9.59 11.98
CA ILE A 182 -9.91 -9.50 13.33
C ILE A 182 -10.08 -10.93 13.87
N LYS A 183 -9.56 -11.18 15.07
CA LYS A 183 -9.73 -12.44 15.78
C LYS A 183 -10.94 -12.33 16.68
N TYR A 184 -11.91 -13.24 16.50
CA TYR A 184 -13.14 -13.32 17.31
C TYR A 184 -12.97 -14.20 18.55
N SER A 185 -11.83 -14.87 18.72
CA SER A 185 -11.52 -15.68 19.90
C SER A 185 -10.09 -15.46 20.37
N LYS A 186 -9.89 -15.47 21.69
CA LYS A 186 -8.57 -15.29 22.31
C LYS A 186 -7.83 -16.62 22.38
N LYS A 187 -6.68 -16.72 21.69
CA LYS A 187 -5.72 -17.80 21.89
C LYS A 187 -5.03 -17.63 23.25
N ALA A 188 -4.64 -18.71 23.92
CA ALA A 188 -3.93 -18.64 25.21
C ALA A 188 -2.62 -17.85 25.13
N SER A 189 -1.95 -17.87 23.98
CA SER A 189 -0.73 -17.11 23.69
C SER A 189 -0.96 -15.63 23.38
N HIS A 190 -2.22 -15.18 23.22
CA HIS A 190 -2.53 -13.81 22.83
C HIS A 190 -2.39 -12.87 24.04
N VAL A 191 -1.41 -11.97 23.96
CA VAL A 191 -1.09 -10.98 25.00
C VAL A 191 -1.35 -9.56 24.51
N LEU A 192 -1.69 -8.68 25.45
CA LEU A 192 -1.92 -7.26 25.16
C LEU A 192 -0.59 -6.51 25.03
N VAL A 193 -0.34 -5.91 23.87
CA VAL A 193 0.88 -5.13 23.59
C VAL A 193 0.58 -3.64 23.75
N THR A 194 1.33 -2.95 24.63
CA THR A 194 1.14 -1.52 24.95
C THR A 194 2.45 -0.71 24.93
N ASN A 195 3.54 -1.29 24.43
CA ASN A 195 4.86 -0.67 24.33
C ASN A 195 5.20 -0.23 22.89
N GLY A 196 6.30 0.49 22.72
CA GLY A 196 6.77 0.93 21.39
C GLY A 196 5.73 1.79 20.66
N PHE A 197 5.41 1.44 19.42
CA PHE A 197 4.39 2.12 18.61
C PHE A 197 3.02 2.16 19.29
N TYR A 198 2.68 1.14 20.08
CA TYR A 198 1.40 1.05 20.81
C TYR A 198 1.35 2.03 22.00
N LYS A 199 2.44 2.70 22.38
CA LYS A 199 2.34 3.83 23.32
C LYS A 199 1.75 5.08 22.68
N LEU A 200 1.88 5.23 21.36
CA LEU A 200 1.49 6.44 20.63
C LEU A 200 -0.02 6.45 20.32
N CYS A 201 -0.52 5.34 19.80
CA CYS A 201 -1.94 5.07 19.55
C CYS A 201 -2.22 3.58 19.70
N ARG A 202 -3.49 3.20 19.84
CA ARG A 202 -3.90 1.79 20.03
C ARG A 202 -3.79 0.97 18.75
N HIS A 203 -3.94 1.61 17.59
CA HIS A 203 -3.94 0.96 16.28
C HIS A 203 -2.86 1.53 15.33
N PRO A 204 -1.57 1.49 15.71
CA PRO A 204 -0.49 2.13 14.94
C PRO A 204 -0.30 1.51 13.55
N SER A 205 -0.61 0.22 13.39
CA SER A 205 -0.57 -0.45 12.09
C SER A 205 -1.61 0.10 11.12
N TYR A 206 -2.79 0.46 11.62
CA TYR A 206 -3.86 1.04 10.81
C TYR A 206 -3.57 2.50 10.48
N PHE A 207 -3.04 3.25 11.45
CA PHE A 207 -2.54 4.60 11.22
C PHE A 207 -1.43 4.63 10.15
N GLY A 208 -0.48 3.69 10.21
CA GLY A 208 0.57 3.52 9.21
C GLY A 208 0.01 3.24 7.82
N TRP A 209 -0.94 2.32 7.72
CA TRP A 209 -1.63 2.01 6.46
C TRP A 209 -2.39 3.21 5.89
N PHE A 210 -3.10 3.95 6.75
CA PHE A 210 -3.80 5.16 6.37
C PHE A 210 -2.84 6.20 5.77
N LEU A 211 -1.75 6.53 6.47
CA LEU A 211 -0.75 7.48 5.97
C LEU A 211 -0.12 7.01 4.67
N TRP A 212 0.24 5.73 4.59
CA TRP A 212 0.81 5.15 3.37
C TRP A 212 -0.17 5.28 2.20
N SER A 213 -1.42 4.87 2.38
CA SER A 213 -2.45 4.91 1.33
C SER A 213 -2.69 6.32 0.80
N VAL A 214 -2.87 7.31 1.67
CA VAL A 214 -3.11 8.71 1.27
C VAL A 214 -1.82 9.35 0.73
N GLY A 215 -0.68 9.09 1.37
CA GLY A 215 0.63 9.60 0.98
C GLY A 215 1.02 9.19 -0.45
N THR A 216 0.66 7.98 -0.87
CA THR A 216 0.91 7.55 -2.26
C THR A 216 0.16 8.39 -3.29
N GLN A 217 -1.07 8.81 -2.99
CA GLN A 217 -1.86 9.64 -3.89
C GLN A 217 -1.37 11.09 -3.91
N ILE A 218 -0.93 11.61 -2.75
CA ILE A 218 -0.25 12.91 -2.66
C ILE A 218 1.04 12.87 -3.48
N MET A 219 1.84 11.82 -3.36
CA MET A 219 3.10 11.66 -4.12
C MET A 219 2.85 11.70 -5.62
N LEU A 220 1.80 11.01 -6.10
CA LEU A 220 1.37 11.06 -7.49
C LEU A 220 0.76 12.41 -7.91
N GLY A 221 0.42 13.29 -6.96
CA GLY A 221 -0.33 14.52 -7.17
C GLY A 221 -1.77 14.26 -7.64
N ASN A 222 -2.36 13.12 -7.30
CA ASN A 222 -3.72 12.74 -7.68
C ASN A 222 -4.71 13.38 -6.68
N ILE A 223 -5.36 14.47 -7.06
CA ILE A 223 -6.24 15.22 -6.16
C ILE A 223 -7.51 14.42 -5.86
N ILE A 224 -8.14 13.83 -6.88
CA ILE A 224 -9.41 13.12 -6.74
C ILE A 224 -9.17 11.84 -5.90
N CYS A 225 -8.16 11.07 -6.24
CA CYS A 225 -7.81 9.87 -5.49
C CYS A 225 -7.26 10.18 -4.10
N THR A 226 -6.58 11.32 -3.86
CA THR A 226 -6.18 11.70 -2.49
C THR A 226 -7.41 11.86 -1.59
N ILE A 227 -8.44 12.57 -2.06
CA ILE A 227 -9.70 12.74 -1.32
C ILE A 227 -10.42 11.40 -1.18
N GLY A 228 -10.49 10.61 -2.26
CA GLY A 228 -11.12 9.29 -2.26
C GLY A 228 -10.47 8.31 -1.28
N PHE A 229 -9.14 8.19 -1.32
CA PHE A 229 -8.38 7.32 -0.42
C PHE A 229 -8.50 7.79 1.04
N TYR A 230 -8.50 9.10 1.29
CA TYR A 230 -8.71 9.62 2.65
C TYR A 230 -10.05 9.13 3.22
N TRP A 231 -11.16 9.42 2.52
CA TRP A 231 -12.49 9.08 3.03
C TRP A 231 -12.75 7.57 3.06
N ALA A 232 -12.29 6.84 2.05
CA ALA A 232 -12.40 5.38 2.01
C ALA A 232 -11.64 4.74 3.18
N SER A 233 -10.41 5.17 3.44
CA SER A 233 -9.60 4.65 4.55
C SER A 233 -10.20 5.01 5.92
N VAL A 234 -10.70 6.24 6.10
CA VAL A 234 -11.43 6.64 7.32
C VAL A 234 -12.64 5.74 7.53
N HIS A 235 -13.52 5.59 6.52
CA HIS A 235 -14.71 4.76 6.62
C HIS A 235 -14.37 3.28 6.93
N PHE A 236 -13.38 2.73 6.22
CA PHE A 236 -12.92 1.35 6.42
C PHE A 236 -12.46 1.10 7.86
N PHE A 237 -11.60 1.97 8.41
CA PHE A 237 -11.09 1.77 9.76
C PHE A 237 -12.12 2.08 10.85
N ARG A 238 -13.04 3.03 10.63
CA ARG A 238 -14.19 3.24 11.55
C ARG A 238 -14.97 1.94 11.72
N ASN A 239 -15.40 1.36 10.60
CA ASN A 239 -16.17 0.12 10.59
C ASN A 239 -15.36 -1.04 11.16
N ARG A 240 -14.06 -1.12 10.88
CA ARG A 240 -13.21 -2.19 11.41
C ARG A 240 -13.05 -2.10 12.92
N LEU A 241 -12.79 -0.90 13.45
CA LEU A 241 -12.53 -0.67 14.86
C LEU A 241 -13.77 -0.83 15.74
N SER A 242 -14.96 -0.57 15.21
CA SER A 242 -16.21 -0.81 15.94
C SER A 242 -16.44 -2.29 16.28
N TYR A 243 -15.82 -3.22 15.55
CA TYR A 243 -15.83 -4.66 15.89
C TYR A 243 -14.62 -5.07 16.72
N GLU A 244 -13.44 -4.54 16.43
CA GLU A 244 -12.19 -4.99 17.07
C GLU A 244 -12.03 -4.53 18.51
N GLU A 245 -12.34 -3.27 18.84
CA GLU A 245 -12.15 -2.76 20.21
C GLU A 245 -13.04 -3.46 21.24
N PRO A 246 -14.33 -3.75 20.98
CA PRO A 246 -15.15 -4.54 21.89
C PRO A 246 -14.58 -5.94 22.16
N LEU A 247 -14.04 -6.61 21.13
CA LEU A 247 -13.39 -7.92 21.28
C LEU A 247 -12.11 -7.82 22.13
N LEU A 248 -11.33 -6.75 21.98
CA LEU A 248 -10.15 -6.52 22.81
C LEU A 248 -10.49 -6.22 24.28
N VAL A 249 -11.59 -5.47 24.53
CA VAL A 249 -12.18 -5.34 25.87
C VAL A 249 -12.59 -6.72 26.40
N GLU A 250 -13.16 -7.58 25.56
CA GLU A 250 -13.54 -8.92 25.96
C GLU A 250 -12.32 -9.78 26.34
N PHE A 251 -11.27 -9.73 25.54
CA PHE A 251 -10.08 -10.57 25.70
C PHE A 251 -9.22 -10.16 26.90
N PHE A 252 -9.12 -8.87 27.20
CA PHE A 252 -8.16 -8.34 28.16
C PHE A 252 -8.82 -7.57 29.32
N ARG A 253 -10.14 -7.40 29.28
CA ARG A 253 -10.95 -6.82 30.36
C ARG A 253 -10.37 -5.48 30.84
N ASN A 254 -10.09 -5.37 32.14
CA ASN A 254 -9.65 -4.14 32.79
C ASN A 254 -8.33 -3.59 32.23
N ASP A 255 -7.43 -4.44 31.74
CA ASP A 255 -6.15 -3.99 31.20
C ASP A 255 -6.34 -3.18 29.93
N TYR A 256 -7.25 -3.61 29.06
CA TYR A 256 -7.57 -2.86 27.84
C TYR A 256 -8.38 -1.60 28.12
N VAL A 257 -9.30 -1.64 29.09
CA VAL A 257 -10.02 -0.43 29.55
C VAL A 257 -9.04 0.61 30.09
N LYS A 258 -8.02 0.19 30.86
CA LYS A 258 -6.96 1.09 31.31
C LYS A 258 -6.14 1.64 30.15
N TYR A 259 -5.88 0.83 29.14
CA TYR A 259 -5.15 1.25 27.94
C TYR A 259 -5.93 2.27 27.10
N ILE A 260 -7.23 2.07 26.87
CA ILE A 260 -8.14 3.05 26.22
C ILE A 260 -8.07 4.42 26.91
N LYS A 261 -8.08 4.42 28.26
CA LYS A 261 -8.02 5.67 29.03
C LYS A 261 -6.71 6.43 28.84
N ASN A 262 -5.60 5.79 28.49
CA ASN A 262 -4.28 6.43 28.46
C ASN A 262 -3.73 6.66 27.06
N THR A 263 -4.29 6.02 26.04
CA THR A 263 -3.73 6.03 24.69
C THR A 263 -4.80 6.35 23.65
N SER A 264 -4.46 7.22 22.68
CA SER A 264 -5.35 7.58 21.56
C SER A 264 -5.74 6.37 20.70
N GLN A 265 -6.93 6.38 20.07
CA GLN A 265 -7.37 5.24 19.27
C GLN A 265 -6.52 5.07 18.00
N PHE A 266 -6.47 6.12 17.17
CA PHE A 266 -5.96 6.03 15.81
C PHE A 266 -4.85 7.05 15.52
N PHE A 267 -5.16 8.35 15.56
CA PHE A 267 -4.16 9.40 15.41
C PHE A 267 -3.43 9.65 16.74
N PRO A 268 -2.09 9.55 16.79
CA PRO A 268 -1.33 9.90 17.99
C PRO A 268 -1.69 11.30 18.50
N GLY A 269 -2.17 11.37 19.75
CA GLY A 269 -2.58 12.63 20.39
C GLY A 269 -4.03 13.06 20.12
N TRP A 270 -4.76 12.40 19.22
CA TRP A 270 -6.18 12.68 18.95
C TRP A 270 -7.06 11.51 19.40
N ARG A 271 -7.70 11.67 20.57
CA ARG A 271 -8.35 10.56 21.27
C ARG A 271 -9.49 9.91 20.46
N ASN A 272 -10.35 10.74 19.86
CA ASN A 272 -11.65 10.35 19.31
C ASN A 272 -11.76 10.62 17.80
N PHE A 273 -10.65 10.57 17.05
CA PHE A 273 -10.65 10.92 15.61
C PHE A 273 -11.70 10.17 14.77
N LEU A 274 -11.99 8.92 15.13
CA LEU A 274 -12.93 8.05 14.42
C LEU A 274 -14.28 7.92 15.13
N GLU A 275 -14.45 8.47 16.33
CA GLU A 275 -15.74 8.45 17.04
C GLU A 275 -16.61 9.63 16.56
N GLU A 276 -17.91 9.43 16.39
CA GLU A 276 -18.81 10.57 16.22
C GLU A 276 -18.93 11.30 17.56
N GLU A 277 -18.87 12.64 17.53
CA GLU A 277 -19.39 13.43 18.65
C GLU A 277 -20.88 13.11 18.73
N VAL A 278 -21.26 12.27 19.69
CA VAL A 278 -22.65 11.97 20.04
C VAL A 278 -23.28 13.18 20.73
#